data_AF-A0ABD3R7Z3-F1
#
_entry.id   AF-A0ABD3R7Z3-F1
#
_cell.length_a   1.000
_cell.length_b   1.000
_cell.length_c   1.000
_cell.angle_alpha   90.00
_cell.angle_beta   90.00
_cell.angle_gamma   90.00
#
_symmetry.space_group_name_H-M   'P 1'
#
loop_
_entity.id
_entity.type
_entity.pdbx_description
1 polymer ?
#
loop_
_entity_poly.entity_id
_entity_poly.type
_entity_poly.pdbx_seq_one_letter_code
_entity_poly.pdbx_strand_id
1 'polypeptide(L)'
;MMRNIKLVGVGVLCFLGGMQIDRGSIVEVLAIDGEVVSAGAAAVAATATATADDGVAKVNAATKTSGTNWITDHIQECFGDRILVGNWYTRYKHWFQEDTRKPNSAVVVAMFRDPMDWVEAMRWEPHHALDHLHFHNNRQIELVRKEESENDEWWWQIADKMPWKEFVTKPWVGRRGPIDKKLAEKQSKIGSLECLDNYHFVDATPCSKEDSPMLRGLGEYKYEYKNDGSERGFNSILDLRRDKIINHLSVANFSGTRAFFPYRFEELKANGTAALLRDLEEATGLKAKCHTIYGKDRNENGDVIRTPSVRHRQLEPKAITKKKILSKEYIEYMNKFVDWEVEKLVGYYPRQK
;
A
#
# COMPACT_ATOMS: atom_id res chain seq x y z
N MET A 1 12.69 6.35 41.24
CA MET A 1 12.07 5.37 40.32
C MET A 1 12.28 5.85 38.89
N MET A 2 13.23 5.27 38.15
CA MET A 2 13.25 5.44 36.69
C MET A 2 12.17 4.52 36.11
N ARG A 3 11.18 5.08 35.40
CA ARG A 3 10.23 4.27 34.64
C ARG A 3 10.97 3.73 33.42
N ASN A 4 11.05 2.40 33.29
CA ASN A 4 11.57 1.76 32.09
C ASN A 4 10.64 2.09 30.92
N ILE A 5 11.00 3.10 30.13
CA ILE A 5 10.34 3.41 28.87
C ILE A 5 10.70 2.28 27.90
N LYS A 6 9.78 1.33 27.73
CA LYS A 6 9.89 0.35 26.66
C LYS A 6 9.79 1.11 25.33
N LEU A 7 10.88 1.08 24.55
CA LEU A 7 10.88 1.62 23.19
C LEU A 7 9.94 0.81 22.29
N VAL A 8 9.61 1.43 21.16
CA VAL A 8 8.47 1.11 20.29
C VAL A 8 9.01 1.41 18.85
N GLY A 9 9.03 0.46 17.88
CA GLY A 9 9.58 0.65 16.51
C GLY A 9 8.74 0.32 15.23
N VAL A 10 8.35 1.34 14.44
CA VAL A 10 7.41 1.49 13.27
C VAL A 10 7.24 0.34 12.19
N GLY A 11 6.18 0.43 11.35
CA GLY A 11 5.81 -0.58 10.34
C GLY A 11 4.67 -0.17 9.38
N VAL A 12 4.91 0.63 8.32
CA VAL A 12 3.89 1.25 7.40
C VAL A 12 3.05 0.23 6.62
N LEU A 13 2.05 0.61 5.81
CA LEU A 13 1.23 -0.30 4.98
C LEU A 13 0.43 0.42 3.85
N CYS A 14 0.99 0.87 2.71
CA CYS A 14 0.12 1.19 1.52
C CYS A 14 0.66 0.90 0.11
N PHE A 15 -0.14 0.24 -0.76
CA PHE A 15 0.08 -0.24 -2.16
C PHE A 15 1.41 0.09 -2.90
N LEU A 16 2.10 -0.94 -3.44
CA LEU A 16 3.12 -0.79 -4.49
C LEU A 16 2.46 -0.59 -5.86
N GLY A 17 2.66 0.60 -6.42
CA GLY A 17 2.70 0.80 -7.87
C GLY A 17 4.16 0.77 -8.35
N GLY A 18 4.37 0.32 -9.58
CA GLY A 18 5.68 0.26 -10.22
C GLY A 18 5.61 -0.56 -11.51
N MET A 19 5.87 -0.01 -12.69
CA MET A 19 6.81 1.09 -12.98
C MET A 19 6.22 2.06 -14.03
N GLN A 20 6.42 3.37 -13.82
CA GLN A 20 6.34 4.41 -14.86
C GLN A 20 4.91 4.72 -15.40
N ILE A 21 3.95 5.17 -14.57
CA ILE A 21 3.59 6.61 -14.43
C ILE A 21 2.67 6.86 -13.18
N ASP A 22 3.30 6.94 -12.00
CA ASP A 22 3.01 7.93 -10.93
C ASP A 22 1.67 7.88 -10.12
N ARG A 23 0.93 6.75 -10.01
CA ARG A 23 -0.25 6.58 -9.08
C ARG A 23 -0.26 5.22 -8.35
N GLY A 24 -1.15 4.93 -7.38
CA GLY A 24 -2.01 5.79 -6.54
C GLY A 24 -2.70 4.99 -5.43
N SER A 25 -2.81 5.57 -4.22
CA SER A 25 -2.97 4.80 -2.98
C SER A 25 -4.38 4.72 -2.40
N ILE A 26 -4.72 3.57 -1.79
CA ILE A 26 -5.77 3.43 -0.77
C ILE A 26 -5.14 2.83 0.48
N VAL A 27 -5.29 3.60 1.55
CA VAL A 27 -4.98 3.43 2.97
C VAL A 27 -3.61 2.92 3.34
N GLU A 28 -3.03 3.67 4.28
CA GLU A 28 -1.78 3.33 4.92
C GLU A 28 -2.04 2.72 6.32
N VAL A 29 -1.18 1.84 6.84
CA VAL A 29 -1.21 1.47 8.26
C VAL A 29 0.18 1.27 8.85
N LEU A 30 0.55 2.08 9.84
CA LEU A 30 1.89 2.16 10.41
C LEU A 30 2.00 1.42 11.78
N ALA A 31 3.08 0.67 12.04
CA ALA A 31 3.06 -0.47 12.99
C ALA A 31 4.34 -0.65 13.85
N ILE A 32 4.41 0.14 14.92
CA ILE A 32 5.47 0.26 15.92
C ILE A 32 5.80 -0.98 16.82
N ASP A 33 6.48 -2.00 16.30
CA ASP A 33 7.16 -3.06 17.07
C ASP A 33 8.48 -2.62 17.70
N GLY A 34 8.50 -2.40 19.02
CA GLY A 34 9.73 -2.10 19.74
C GLY A 34 10.38 -3.33 20.37
N GLU A 35 11.58 -3.69 19.90
CA GLU A 35 12.46 -4.61 20.61
C GLU A 35 13.83 -3.94 20.84
N VAL A 36 14.34 -4.03 22.07
CA VAL A 36 15.52 -3.27 22.51
C VAL A 36 16.77 -4.11 22.32
N VAL A 37 17.62 -3.75 21.35
CA VAL A 37 18.99 -4.27 21.29
C VAL A 37 19.83 -3.52 22.33
N SER A 38 20.08 -4.15 23.48
CA SER A 38 20.97 -3.57 24.50
C SER A 38 22.43 -3.70 24.07
N ALA A 39 23.00 -2.62 23.54
CA ALA A 39 24.44 -2.53 23.27
C ALA A 39 25.24 -2.41 24.59
N GLY A 40 25.51 -3.56 25.22
CA GLY A 40 26.42 -3.68 26.35
C GLY A 40 27.87 -3.75 25.87
N ALA A 41 28.66 -2.70 26.12
CA ALA A 41 30.06 -2.67 25.74
C ALA A 41 30.95 -3.41 26.76
N ALA A 42 31.63 -4.47 26.32
CA ALA A 42 32.85 -4.99 26.95
C ALA A 42 33.69 -5.72 25.90
N ALA A 43 34.90 -5.24 25.64
CA ALA A 43 35.84 -5.87 24.71
C ALA A 43 36.79 -6.80 25.49
N VAL A 44 36.88 -8.06 25.08
CA VAL A 44 38.05 -8.92 25.29
C VAL A 44 38.27 -9.73 24.02
N ALA A 45 39.47 -9.64 23.45
CA ALA A 45 39.84 -10.42 22.27
C ALA A 45 40.50 -11.74 22.68
N ALA A 46 40.07 -12.85 22.07
CA ALA A 46 40.82 -14.10 22.02
C ALA A 46 40.47 -14.85 20.73
N THR A 47 41.50 -15.27 20.00
CA THR A 47 41.39 -15.78 18.62
C THR A 47 41.13 -17.28 18.58
N ALA A 48 40.10 -17.73 17.85
CA ALA A 48 39.98 -19.11 17.35
C ALA A 48 39.22 -19.14 16.02
N THR A 49 39.62 -20.02 15.11
CA THR A 49 39.31 -19.95 13.67
C THR A 49 38.00 -20.61 13.25
N ALA A 50 37.29 -19.91 12.36
CA ALA A 50 36.48 -20.43 11.25
C ALA A 50 35.31 -21.40 11.57
N THR A 51 34.10 -20.84 11.67
CA THR A 51 32.98 -21.19 10.78
C THR A 51 32.01 -20.00 10.73
N ALA A 52 32.26 -19.08 9.82
CA ALA A 52 31.35 -18.02 9.45
C ALA A 52 31.46 -17.82 7.94
N ASP A 53 30.32 -17.86 7.26
CA ASP A 53 30.14 -17.03 6.06
C ASP A 53 28.76 -16.39 6.16
N ASP A 54 28.76 -15.08 6.08
CA ASP A 54 27.86 -14.20 6.82
C ASP A 54 26.40 -14.23 6.36
N GLY A 55 25.50 -14.28 7.34
CA GLY A 55 24.05 -14.05 7.19
C GLY A 55 23.67 -12.59 6.91
N VAL A 56 24.43 -11.86 6.09
CA VAL A 56 24.06 -10.49 5.65
C VAL A 56 23.07 -10.59 4.48
N ALA A 57 21.82 -10.87 4.82
CA ALA A 57 20.75 -11.00 3.84
C ALA A 57 20.19 -9.64 3.40
N LYS A 58 20.64 -9.21 2.22
CA LYS A 58 19.90 -8.38 1.24
C LYS A 58 19.61 -6.92 1.61
N VAL A 59 20.59 -6.07 1.29
CA VAL A 59 20.28 -4.78 0.66
C VAL A 59 19.57 -5.05 -0.66
N ASN A 60 18.31 -4.60 -0.80
CA ASN A 60 17.59 -4.54 -2.06
C ASN A 60 17.01 -3.13 -2.23
N ALA A 61 17.76 -2.24 -2.88
CA ALA A 61 17.26 -0.94 -3.29
C ALA A 61 16.27 -1.12 -4.46
N ALA A 62 14.97 -0.86 -4.22
CA ALA A 62 13.91 -1.01 -5.21
C ALA A 62 13.20 0.32 -5.50
N THR A 63 12.74 0.49 -6.75
CA THR A 63 12.35 1.79 -7.30
C THR A 63 10.87 2.16 -7.12
N LYS A 64 10.63 3.30 -6.45
CA LYS A 64 9.60 4.35 -6.70
C LYS A 64 8.45 4.02 -7.68
N THR A 65 7.18 4.16 -7.25
CA THR A 65 6.20 5.20 -7.71
C THR A 65 4.76 4.92 -7.23
N SER A 66 4.30 5.59 -6.15
CA SER A 66 2.86 5.54 -5.76
C SER A 66 2.36 6.72 -4.91
N GLY A 67 3.25 7.57 -4.39
CA GLY A 67 2.93 8.56 -3.34
C GLY A 67 3.12 7.99 -1.93
N THR A 68 2.79 6.72 -1.70
CA THR A 68 3.05 6.07 -0.40
C THR A 68 4.47 5.56 -0.26
N ASN A 69 5.15 5.16 -1.35
CA ASN A 69 6.60 5.04 -1.28
C ASN A 69 7.25 6.39 -0.94
N TRP A 70 6.72 7.53 -1.41
CA TRP A 70 7.26 8.84 -1.02
C TRP A 70 7.10 9.11 0.48
N ILE A 71 5.94 8.81 1.09
CA ILE A 71 5.77 9.00 2.52
C ILE A 71 6.52 7.95 3.36
N THR A 72 6.59 6.70 2.89
CA THR A 72 7.34 5.62 3.56
C THR A 72 8.84 5.91 3.52
N ASP A 73 9.40 6.27 2.35
CA ASP A 73 10.79 6.69 2.19
C ASP A 73 11.09 7.89 3.10
N HIS A 74 10.17 8.86 3.18
CA HIS A 74 10.29 10.03 4.04
C HIS A 74 10.30 9.65 5.53
N ILE A 75 9.34 8.85 6.01
CA ILE A 75 9.29 8.41 7.42
C ILE A 75 10.50 7.54 7.76
N GLN A 76 10.98 6.70 6.82
CA GLN A 76 12.21 5.91 6.93
C GLN A 76 13.45 6.81 7.01
N GLU A 77 13.50 7.94 6.29
CA GLU A 77 14.55 8.96 6.44
C GLU A 77 14.45 9.70 7.79
N CYS A 78 13.25 10.04 8.23
CA CYS A 78 13.00 10.79 9.47
C CYS A 78 13.28 9.99 10.75
N PHE A 79 12.97 8.69 10.74
CA PHE A 79 12.96 7.85 11.95
C PHE A 79 13.58 6.47 11.79
N GLY A 80 13.77 5.98 10.57
CA GLY A 80 14.06 4.58 10.26
C GLY A 80 15.40 4.01 10.77
N ASP A 81 16.20 4.85 11.43
CA ASP A 81 17.43 4.48 12.15
C ASP A 81 17.19 4.02 13.59
N ARG A 82 16.00 4.33 14.15
CA ARG A 82 15.61 4.04 15.54
C ARG A 82 14.45 3.07 15.65
N ILE A 83 13.67 2.98 14.58
CA ILE A 83 12.40 2.27 14.50
C ILE A 83 12.29 1.66 13.11
N LEU A 84 11.79 0.43 12.99
CA LEU A 84 11.52 -0.19 11.69
C LEU A 84 10.56 0.71 10.88
N VAL A 85 10.61 0.77 9.55
CA VAL A 85 9.59 1.49 8.76
C VAL A 85 9.15 0.60 7.60
N GLY A 86 8.24 -0.31 7.93
CA GLY A 86 7.77 -1.37 7.03
C GLY A 86 6.80 -0.92 5.95
N ASN A 87 6.13 -1.87 5.30
CA ASN A 87 4.98 -1.63 4.42
C ASN A 87 3.93 -2.79 4.54
N TRP A 88 3.83 -3.35 5.75
CA TRP A 88 2.91 -4.37 6.25
C TRP A 88 2.43 -3.98 7.67
N TYR A 89 1.17 -4.28 8.02
CA TYR A 89 0.70 -4.31 9.42
C TYR A 89 0.68 -5.76 9.87
N THR A 90 -0.40 -6.49 9.58
CA THR A 90 -0.49 -7.95 9.75
C THR A 90 -0.39 -8.65 8.40
N ARG A 91 -1.00 -8.06 7.36
CA ARG A 91 -0.85 -8.49 5.97
C ARG A 91 -0.04 -7.47 5.16
N TYR A 92 0.28 -7.82 3.92
CA TYR A 92 0.80 -6.84 2.97
C TYR A 92 -0.24 -5.76 2.68
N LYS A 93 0.26 -4.60 2.26
CA LYS A 93 -0.47 -3.35 2.09
C LYS A 93 -1.53 -3.22 1.04
N HIS A 94 -1.85 -4.32 0.39
CA HIS A 94 -2.96 -4.39 -0.55
C HIS A 94 -4.25 -4.80 0.13
N TRP A 95 -4.14 -5.51 1.25
CA TRP A 95 -5.15 -6.42 1.71
C TRP A 95 -5.99 -5.84 2.85
N PHE A 96 -7.11 -6.47 3.16
CA PHE A 96 -7.84 -6.21 4.38
C PHE A 96 -6.94 -6.54 5.58
N GLN A 97 -6.98 -5.67 6.58
CA GLN A 97 -6.18 -5.83 7.79
C GLN A 97 -6.96 -6.59 8.86
N GLU A 98 -6.20 -7.33 9.67
CA GLU A 98 -6.68 -8.15 10.78
C GLU A 98 -5.99 -7.75 12.08
N ASP A 99 -6.69 -7.87 13.20
CA ASP A 99 -6.17 -7.58 14.55
C ASP A 99 -5.43 -8.78 15.15
N THR A 100 -4.25 -9.10 14.58
CA THR A 100 -3.38 -10.19 15.05
C THR A 100 -2.04 -9.71 15.63
N ARG A 101 -1.86 -8.40 15.79
CA ARG A 101 -0.64 -7.79 16.36
C ARG A 101 -0.62 -7.81 17.89
N LYS A 102 0.58 -7.69 18.46
CA LYS A 102 0.76 -7.53 19.92
C LYS A 102 0.13 -6.19 20.35
N PRO A 103 -0.62 -6.14 21.47
CA PRO A 103 -1.31 -4.92 21.86
C PRO A 103 -0.41 -3.69 21.99
N ASN A 104 -0.85 -2.56 21.43
CA ASN A 104 -0.14 -1.29 21.36
C ASN A 104 1.25 -1.32 20.67
N SER A 105 1.52 -2.30 19.78
CA SER A 105 2.71 -2.33 18.90
C SER A 105 2.51 -1.65 17.53
N ALA A 106 1.61 -0.65 17.43
CA ALA A 106 1.34 0.05 16.18
C ALA A 106 0.93 1.53 16.31
N VAL A 107 1.46 2.43 15.48
CA VAL A 107 1.02 3.84 15.37
C VAL A 107 0.80 4.04 13.91
N VAL A 108 -0.44 4.27 13.55
CA VAL A 108 -0.96 3.98 12.24
C VAL A 108 -1.09 5.28 11.46
N VAL A 109 -0.47 5.40 10.30
CA VAL A 109 -0.67 6.51 9.35
C VAL A 109 -1.48 5.96 8.21
N ALA A 110 -2.58 6.61 7.83
CA ALA A 110 -3.58 6.10 6.89
C ALA A 110 -3.85 7.08 5.75
N MET A 111 -3.27 6.82 4.57
CA MET A 111 -3.37 7.69 3.40
C MET A 111 -4.56 7.38 2.50
N PHE A 112 -5.49 8.31 2.39
CA PHE A 112 -6.61 8.26 1.45
C PHE A 112 -6.36 9.21 0.27
N ARG A 113 -6.93 8.90 -0.89
CA ARG A 113 -6.83 9.71 -2.12
C ARG A 113 -8.22 10.00 -2.67
N ASP A 114 -8.43 11.15 -3.32
CA ASP A 114 -9.71 11.50 -3.94
C ASP A 114 -10.26 10.34 -4.80
N PRO A 115 -11.54 9.96 -4.64
CA PRO A 115 -12.08 8.74 -5.24
C PRO A 115 -12.05 8.74 -6.77
N MET A 116 -12.19 9.90 -7.42
CA MET A 116 -12.11 10.01 -8.88
C MET A 116 -10.65 9.88 -9.35
N ASP A 117 -9.74 10.54 -8.64
CA ASP A 117 -8.31 10.51 -8.93
C ASP A 117 -7.68 9.13 -8.64
N TRP A 118 -8.25 8.36 -7.70
CA TRP A 118 -7.88 6.98 -7.40
C TRP A 118 -8.49 5.96 -8.38
N VAL A 119 -9.76 6.09 -8.78
CA VAL A 119 -10.32 5.18 -9.81
C VAL A 119 -9.58 5.35 -11.14
N GLU A 120 -9.26 6.58 -11.54
CA GLU A 120 -8.39 6.83 -12.70
C GLU A 120 -6.92 6.39 -12.47
N ALA A 121 -6.49 6.12 -11.23
CA ALA A 121 -5.23 5.42 -10.95
C ALA A 121 -5.33 3.95 -11.32
N MET A 122 -6.29 3.27 -10.69
CA MET A 122 -6.51 1.83 -10.84
C MET A 122 -6.84 1.46 -12.29
N ARG A 123 -7.48 2.35 -13.05
CA ARG A 123 -7.73 2.14 -14.48
C ARG A 123 -6.49 2.32 -15.35
N TRP A 124 -5.57 3.19 -14.95
CA TRP A 124 -4.35 3.44 -15.72
C TRP A 124 -3.35 2.29 -15.54
N GLU A 125 -3.17 1.83 -14.30
CA GLU A 125 -2.29 0.73 -13.91
C GLU A 125 -3.07 -0.21 -12.96
N PRO A 126 -3.85 -1.18 -13.49
CA PRO A 126 -4.65 -2.12 -12.70
C PRO A 126 -3.77 -3.19 -12.06
N HIS A 127 -2.97 -2.78 -11.07
CA HIS A 127 -2.07 -3.64 -10.31
C HIS A 127 -2.81 -4.87 -9.75
N HIS A 128 -2.22 -6.05 -9.95
CA HIS A 128 -2.80 -7.38 -9.66
C HIS A 128 -4.09 -7.74 -10.41
N ALA A 129 -4.82 -6.75 -10.93
CA ALA A 129 -6.14 -6.89 -11.52
C ALA A 129 -6.11 -7.07 -13.04
N LEU A 130 -5.40 -8.09 -13.53
CA LEU A 130 -5.13 -8.24 -14.98
C LEU A 130 -6.41 -8.40 -15.84
N ASP A 131 -7.51 -8.97 -15.32
CA ASP A 131 -8.81 -8.98 -16.03
C ASP A 131 -9.36 -7.56 -16.36
N HIS A 132 -8.85 -6.48 -15.75
CA HIS A 132 -9.26 -5.11 -16.03
C HIS A 132 -8.47 -4.43 -17.17
N LEU A 133 -7.90 -5.24 -18.05
CA LEU A 133 -7.21 -4.83 -19.28
C LEU A 133 -7.91 -5.39 -20.54
N HIS A 134 -7.59 -4.81 -21.70
CA HIS A 134 -7.97 -5.30 -23.03
C HIS A 134 -6.73 -5.83 -23.75
N PHE A 135 -6.49 -7.15 -23.67
CA PHE A 135 -5.32 -7.78 -24.29
C PHE A 135 -5.37 -7.77 -25.82
N HIS A 136 -4.26 -7.46 -26.46
CA HIS A 136 -4.13 -7.42 -27.91
C HIS A 136 -4.26 -8.81 -28.54
N ASN A 137 -4.71 -8.87 -29.79
CA ASN A 137 -4.79 -10.10 -30.61
C ASN A 137 -5.60 -11.25 -29.99
N ASN A 138 -6.57 -10.95 -29.11
CA ASN A 138 -7.28 -11.94 -28.31
C ASN A 138 -6.35 -12.90 -27.53
N ARG A 139 -5.13 -12.45 -27.18
CA ARG A 139 -4.26 -13.16 -26.22
C ARG A 139 -5.09 -13.36 -24.96
N GLN A 140 -5.53 -14.59 -24.69
CA GLN A 140 -6.11 -14.88 -23.38
C GLN A 140 -5.02 -14.70 -22.33
N ILE A 141 -5.43 -14.35 -21.12
CA ILE A 141 -4.63 -14.66 -19.93
C ILE A 141 -4.74 -16.18 -19.73
N GLU A 142 -4.15 -16.95 -20.64
CA GLU A 142 -3.59 -18.23 -20.25
C GLU A 142 -2.62 -17.92 -19.10
N LEU A 143 -2.58 -18.80 -18.11
CA LEU A 143 -1.75 -18.63 -16.92
C LEU A 143 -0.30 -18.90 -17.34
N VAL A 144 0.29 -17.96 -18.11
CA VAL A 144 1.60 -18.12 -18.72
C VAL A 144 2.60 -18.26 -17.60
N ARG A 145 3.04 -19.50 -17.41
CA ARG A 145 3.98 -19.85 -16.37
C ARG A 145 5.25 -19.04 -16.56
N LYS A 146 5.78 -18.61 -15.43
CA LYS A 146 7.04 -17.87 -15.35
C LYS A 146 8.23 -18.83 -15.52
N GLU A 147 8.34 -19.40 -16.71
CA GLU A 147 9.52 -20.10 -17.22
C GLU A 147 10.00 -19.31 -18.44
N GLU A 148 10.71 -18.21 -18.14
CA GLU A 148 11.69 -17.56 -19.02
C GLU A 148 11.24 -17.29 -20.47
N SER A 149 10.11 -16.58 -20.64
CA SER A 149 9.90 -15.84 -21.88
C SER A 149 11.00 -14.78 -22.02
N GLU A 150 11.91 -14.96 -22.98
CA GLU A 150 12.99 -14.01 -23.30
C GLU A 150 12.47 -12.59 -23.61
N ASN A 151 11.19 -12.48 -23.97
CA ASN A 151 10.48 -11.22 -24.17
C ASN A 151 9.74 -10.79 -22.89
N ASP A 152 10.46 -10.14 -21.99
CA ASP A 152 9.95 -9.48 -20.77
C ASP A 152 9.16 -8.19 -21.13
N GLU A 153 8.09 -8.35 -21.93
CA GLU A 153 7.22 -7.28 -22.44
C GLU A 153 6.51 -6.56 -21.28
N TRP A 154 6.53 -5.22 -21.31
CA TRP A 154 5.71 -4.40 -20.41
C TRP A 154 4.23 -4.56 -20.74
N TRP A 155 3.37 -4.49 -19.71
CA TRP A 155 1.92 -4.69 -19.88
C TRP A 155 1.29 -3.83 -21.00
N TRP A 156 1.73 -2.57 -21.14
CA TRP A 156 1.22 -1.62 -22.14
C TRP A 156 1.65 -1.93 -23.58
N GLN A 157 2.55 -2.89 -23.79
CA GLN A 157 2.92 -3.39 -25.12
C GLN A 157 1.94 -4.47 -25.61
N ILE A 158 1.27 -5.16 -24.67
CA ILE A 158 0.46 -6.35 -24.94
C ILE A 158 -1.03 -6.17 -24.61
N ALA A 159 -1.39 -5.09 -23.93
CA ALA A 159 -2.76 -4.79 -23.54
C ALA A 159 -3.02 -3.29 -23.43
N ASP A 160 -4.25 -2.92 -23.75
CA ASP A 160 -4.79 -1.58 -23.56
C ASP A 160 -5.51 -1.44 -22.22
N LYS A 161 -5.50 -0.21 -21.69
CA LYS A 161 -6.33 0.18 -20.55
C LYS A 161 -7.81 0.22 -20.95
N MET A 162 -8.65 -0.33 -20.09
CA MET A 162 -10.10 -0.34 -20.27
C MET A 162 -10.69 1.09 -20.32
N PRO A 163 -11.75 1.35 -21.12
CA PRO A 163 -12.53 2.58 -21.05
C PRO A 163 -13.10 2.79 -19.64
N TRP A 164 -13.16 4.04 -19.16
CA TRP A 164 -13.56 4.31 -17.76
C TRP A 164 -14.89 3.70 -17.37
N LYS A 165 -15.88 3.75 -18.28
CA LYS A 165 -17.25 3.30 -18.01
C LYS A 165 -17.33 1.78 -17.85
N GLU A 166 -16.59 1.05 -18.68
CA GLU A 166 -16.45 -0.40 -18.54
C GLU A 166 -15.66 -0.74 -17.27
N PHE A 167 -14.54 -0.05 -17.00
CA PHE A 167 -13.71 -0.30 -15.82
C PHE A 167 -14.47 -0.14 -14.49
N VAL A 168 -15.32 0.89 -14.36
CA VAL A 168 -16.10 1.13 -13.12
C VAL A 168 -17.39 0.29 -13.02
N THR A 169 -17.77 -0.41 -14.07
CA THR A 169 -18.96 -1.30 -14.09
C THR A 169 -18.59 -2.79 -14.15
N LYS A 170 -17.32 -3.11 -14.43
CA LYS A 170 -16.81 -4.48 -14.43
C LYS A 170 -16.77 -5.03 -13.00
N PRO A 171 -17.30 -6.25 -12.77
CA PRO A 171 -17.14 -6.93 -11.50
C PRO A 171 -15.67 -7.12 -11.13
N TRP A 172 -15.32 -6.73 -9.91
CA TRP A 172 -13.99 -6.92 -9.35
C TRP A 172 -13.91 -8.31 -8.71
N VAL A 173 -13.85 -9.31 -9.59
CA VAL A 173 -13.85 -10.74 -9.25
C VAL A 173 -12.75 -11.41 -10.07
N GLY A 174 -11.78 -12.02 -9.38
CA GLY A 174 -10.76 -12.84 -10.04
C GLY A 174 -11.26 -14.25 -10.32
N ARG A 175 -10.47 -15.00 -11.06
CA ARG A 175 -10.76 -16.39 -11.45
C ARG A 175 -9.88 -17.32 -10.64
N ARG A 176 -10.45 -18.43 -10.16
CA ARG A 176 -9.67 -19.58 -9.68
C ARG A 176 -9.16 -20.38 -10.87
N GLY A 177 -7.86 -20.59 -10.95
CA GLY A 177 -7.23 -21.42 -11.98
C GLY A 177 -7.38 -22.92 -11.71
N PRO A 178 -6.73 -23.77 -12.51
CA PRO A 178 -6.83 -25.22 -12.38
C PRO A 178 -6.22 -25.80 -11.10
N ILE A 179 -5.25 -25.13 -10.48
CA ILE A 179 -4.63 -25.61 -9.23
C ILE A 179 -5.53 -25.29 -8.04
N ASP A 180 -6.04 -24.06 -7.96
CA ASP A 180 -7.05 -23.62 -6.99
C ASP A 180 -8.30 -24.50 -7.01
N LYS A 181 -8.80 -24.88 -8.20
CA LYS A 181 -9.96 -25.78 -8.31
C LYS A 181 -9.69 -27.16 -7.72
N LYS A 182 -8.51 -27.73 -7.99
CA LYS A 182 -8.07 -29.00 -7.39
C LYS A 182 -7.80 -28.92 -5.88
N LEU A 183 -7.56 -27.71 -5.35
CA LEU A 183 -7.47 -27.45 -3.91
C LEU A 183 -8.87 -27.40 -3.29
N ALA A 184 -9.83 -26.71 -3.94
CA ALA A 184 -11.24 -26.66 -3.50
C ALA A 184 -11.94 -28.03 -3.49
N GLU A 185 -11.58 -28.93 -4.39
CA GLU A 185 -12.10 -30.31 -4.41
C GLU A 185 -11.68 -31.12 -3.16
N LYS A 186 -10.56 -30.77 -2.52
CA LYS A 186 -10.00 -31.47 -1.34
C LYS A 186 -10.53 -30.89 -0.03
N GLN A 187 -11.85 -30.72 0.05
CA GLN A 187 -12.60 -29.93 1.05
C GLN A 187 -12.13 -29.99 2.51
N SER A 188 -11.57 -31.10 2.98
CA SER A 188 -11.17 -31.33 4.38
C SER A 188 -10.02 -30.45 4.91
N LYS A 189 -9.41 -29.59 4.09
CA LYS A 189 -8.30 -28.69 4.51
C LYS A 189 -8.37 -27.24 3.99
N ILE A 190 -9.48 -26.80 3.38
CA ILE A 190 -9.55 -25.46 2.75
C ILE A 190 -9.31 -24.33 3.77
N GLY A 191 -9.94 -24.40 4.94
CA GLY A 191 -9.84 -23.36 5.97
C GLY A 191 -8.47 -23.24 6.65
N SER A 192 -7.56 -24.20 6.44
CA SER A 192 -6.19 -24.18 6.98
C SER A 192 -5.13 -24.03 5.88
N LEU A 193 -5.53 -23.67 4.66
CA LEU A 193 -4.61 -23.48 3.56
C LEU A 193 -4.16 -22.02 3.51
N GLU A 194 -2.92 -21.78 3.92
CA GLU A 194 -2.22 -20.52 3.65
C GLU A 194 -1.89 -20.46 2.15
N CYS A 195 -2.33 -19.38 1.52
CA CYS A 195 -2.11 -19.08 0.10
C CYS A 195 -0.87 -18.19 -0.07
N LEU A 196 -0.71 -17.56 -1.25
CA LEU A 196 0.24 -16.45 -1.41
C LEU A 196 -0.01 -15.36 -0.35
N ASP A 197 1.01 -14.52 -0.08
CA ASP A 197 0.93 -13.36 0.82
C ASP A 197 0.27 -13.62 2.20
N ASN A 198 0.23 -14.88 2.63
CA ASN A 198 -0.42 -15.39 3.85
C ASN A 198 -1.93 -15.10 3.97
N TYR A 199 -2.67 -15.02 2.86
CA TYR A 199 -4.14 -14.96 2.93
C TYR A 199 -4.76 -16.38 3.00
N HIS A 200 -5.96 -16.50 3.56
CA HIS A 200 -6.72 -17.74 3.53
C HIS A 200 -7.38 -17.93 2.17
N PHE A 201 -7.72 -19.18 1.84
CA PHE A 201 -8.43 -19.50 0.59
C PHE A 201 -9.68 -18.63 0.35
N VAL A 202 -10.39 -18.24 1.41
CA VAL A 202 -11.64 -17.46 1.33
C VAL A 202 -11.45 -15.94 1.14
N ASP A 203 -10.23 -15.44 1.29
CA ASP A 203 -9.94 -14.00 1.31
C ASP A 203 -9.60 -13.45 -0.08
N ALA A 204 -9.00 -14.28 -0.94
CA ALA A 204 -8.55 -13.88 -2.27
C ALA A 204 -8.45 -15.06 -3.26
N THR A 205 -8.36 -14.72 -4.53
CA THR A 205 -8.11 -15.62 -5.65
C THR A 205 -7.01 -15.04 -6.56
N PRO A 206 -6.13 -15.88 -7.13
CA PRO A 206 -5.94 -17.31 -6.86
C PRO A 206 -5.39 -17.53 -5.44
N CYS A 207 -5.29 -18.76 -4.98
CA CYS A 207 -4.59 -19.16 -3.77
C CYS A 207 -3.16 -19.62 -4.08
N SER A 208 -2.99 -20.33 -5.19
CA SER A 208 -1.74 -20.91 -5.64
C SER A 208 -0.87 -19.95 -6.46
N LYS A 209 0.45 -20.15 -6.43
CA LYS A 209 1.42 -19.33 -7.21
C LYS A 209 1.30 -19.60 -8.70
N GLU A 210 1.02 -20.85 -9.04
CA GLU A 210 0.86 -21.37 -10.38
C GLU A 210 -0.32 -20.72 -11.11
N ASP A 211 -1.38 -20.39 -10.38
CA ASP A 211 -2.55 -19.71 -10.92
C ASP A 211 -2.44 -18.16 -10.84
N SER A 212 -1.28 -17.62 -10.40
CA SER A 212 -1.01 -16.17 -10.22
C SER A 212 0.06 -15.65 -11.18
N PRO A 213 -0.22 -15.55 -12.50
CA PRO A 213 0.76 -15.05 -13.47
C PRO A 213 1.20 -13.63 -13.13
N MET A 214 2.50 -13.35 -13.29
CA MET A 214 3.10 -12.04 -13.03
C MET A 214 3.27 -11.28 -14.33
N LEU A 215 2.64 -10.10 -14.46
CA LEU A 215 2.83 -9.23 -15.61
C LEU A 215 3.75 -8.05 -15.26
N ARG A 216 4.73 -7.78 -16.12
CA ARG A 216 5.74 -6.72 -15.91
C ARG A 216 5.07 -5.35 -15.79
N GLY A 217 5.27 -4.71 -14.65
CA GLY A 217 4.71 -3.41 -14.32
C GLY A 217 3.32 -3.44 -13.66
N LEU A 218 2.68 -4.61 -13.49
CA LEU A 218 1.41 -4.75 -12.76
C LEU A 218 1.46 -5.76 -11.60
N GLY A 219 2.45 -6.66 -11.58
CA GLY A 219 2.63 -7.65 -10.50
C GLY A 219 1.91 -8.97 -10.76
N GLU A 220 1.81 -9.79 -9.71
CA GLU A 220 1.15 -11.11 -9.71
C GLU A 220 -0.38 -10.97 -9.75
N TYR A 221 -1.07 -11.76 -10.58
CA TYR A 221 -2.54 -11.76 -10.68
C TYR A 221 -3.21 -12.12 -9.35
N LYS A 222 -3.90 -11.18 -8.71
CA LYS A 222 -4.57 -11.36 -7.40
C LYS A 222 -5.81 -10.47 -7.29
N TYR A 223 -6.90 -11.03 -6.80
CA TYR A 223 -8.16 -10.35 -6.50
C TYR A 223 -8.62 -10.72 -5.10
N GLU A 224 -9.03 -9.71 -4.35
CA GLU A 224 -9.60 -9.89 -3.01
C GLU A 224 -11.11 -10.13 -3.09
N TYR A 225 -11.62 -10.88 -2.10
CA TYR A 225 -13.03 -11.07 -1.85
C TYR A 225 -13.50 -10.21 -0.68
N LYS A 226 -14.82 -10.16 -0.46
CA LYS A 226 -15.43 -9.47 0.67
C LYS A 226 -14.93 -10.04 1.99
N ASN A 227 -14.63 -9.15 2.93
CA ASN A 227 -14.23 -9.51 4.29
C ASN A 227 -15.44 -9.94 5.16
N ASP A 228 -16.25 -10.85 4.62
CA ASP A 228 -17.44 -11.46 5.23
C ASP A 228 -17.38 -13.00 5.20
N GLY A 229 -16.24 -13.57 4.78
CA GLY A 229 -16.01 -15.01 4.64
C GLY A 229 -16.78 -15.69 3.51
N SER A 230 -17.44 -14.95 2.62
CA SER A 230 -18.36 -15.52 1.61
C SER A 230 -17.71 -15.95 0.28
N GLU A 231 -16.41 -15.77 0.11
CA GLU A 231 -15.67 -15.91 -1.17
C GLU A 231 -16.22 -15.07 -2.33
N ARG A 232 -17.08 -14.07 -2.06
CA ARG A 232 -17.66 -13.22 -3.10
C ARG A 232 -16.76 -12.05 -3.40
N GLY A 233 -16.40 -11.86 -4.66
CA GLY A 233 -15.82 -10.60 -5.14
C GLY A 233 -16.84 -9.45 -5.12
N PHE A 234 -16.41 -8.30 -5.64
CA PHE A 234 -17.18 -7.06 -5.60
C PHE A 234 -17.87 -6.79 -6.94
N ASN A 235 -19.03 -6.12 -6.94
CA ASN A 235 -19.72 -5.82 -8.20
C ASN A 235 -19.02 -4.72 -9.02
N SER A 236 -18.15 -3.94 -8.38
CA SER A 236 -17.33 -2.92 -9.00
C SER A 236 -16.11 -2.59 -8.14
N ILE A 237 -15.14 -1.87 -8.72
CA ILE A 237 -14.03 -1.24 -7.99
C ILE A 237 -14.49 -0.21 -6.94
N LEU A 238 -15.72 0.34 -7.06
CA LEU A 238 -16.29 1.28 -6.08
C LEU A 238 -16.74 0.56 -4.80
N ASP A 239 -17.35 -0.61 -4.94
CA ASP A 239 -17.71 -1.48 -3.80
C ASP A 239 -16.46 -1.91 -3.03
N LEU A 240 -15.39 -2.32 -3.74
CA LEU A 240 -14.11 -2.65 -3.10
C LEU A 240 -13.54 -1.44 -2.33
N ARG A 241 -13.54 -0.25 -2.94
CA ARG A 241 -13.06 0.97 -2.29
C ARG A 241 -13.82 1.30 -1.01
N ARG A 242 -15.15 1.21 -1.02
CA ARG A 242 -15.98 1.44 0.17
C ARG A 242 -15.55 0.52 1.31
N ASP A 243 -15.51 -0.79 1.06
CA ASP A 243 -15.21 -1.77 2.09
C ASP A 243 -13.75 -1.65 2.56
N LYS A 244 -12.82 -1.26 1.67
CA LYS A 244 -11.43 -0.90 2.01
C LYS A 244 -11.34 0.27 2.99
N ILE A 245 -12.09 1.35 2.76
CA ILE A 245 -12.10 2.50 3.67
C ILE A 245 -12.60 2.05 5.06
N ILE A 246 -13.71 1.30 5.12
CA ILE A 246 -14.29 0.82 6.37
C ILE A 246 -13.28 -0.05 7.15
N ASN A 247 -12.70 -1.08 6.51
CA ASN A 247 -11.76 -1.97 7.19
C ASN A 247 -10.53 -1.23 7.69
N HIS A 248 -9.91 -0.36 6.90
CA HIS A 248 -8.70 0.32 7.37
C HIS A 248 -8.99 1.41 8.42
N LEU A 249 -10.16 2.06 8.41
CA LEU A 249 -10.58 2.90 9.54
C LEU A 249 -10.80 2.06 10.80
N SER A 250 -11.26 0.81 10.66
CA SER A 250 -11.39 -0.10 11.82
C SER A 250 -10.06 -0.45 12.49
N VAL A 251 -8.92 -0.30 11.79
CA VAL A 251 -7.57 -0.51 12.33
C VAL A 251 -7.24 0.45 13.46
N ALA A 252 -7.92 1.61 13.54
CA ALA A 252 -7.83 2.51 14.70
C ALA A 252 -8.25 1.84 16.03
N ASN A 253 -9.10 0.81 15.98
CA ASN A 253 -9.62 0.08 17.13
C ASN A 253 -8.93 -1.29 17.33
N PHE A 254 -8.00 -1.68 16.47
CA PHE A 254 -7.27 -2.95 16.62
C PHE A 254 -6.40 -2.89 17.87
N SER A 255 -6.35 -3.99 18.62
CA SER A 255 -5.57 -4.13 19.85
C SER A 255 -4.11 -3.74 19.65
N GLY A 256 -3.52 -4.06 18.50
CA GLY A 256 -2.16 -3.66 18.13
C GLY A 256 -1.96 -2.15 18.01
N THR A 257 -3.01 -1.38 17.72
CA THR A 257 -2.94 0.04 17.38
C THR A 257 -2.93 0.95 18.62
N ARG A 258 -1.75 1.46 18.96
CA ARG A 258 -1.46 2.51 19.94
C ARG A 258 -1.94 3.91 19.52
N ALA A 259 -1.90 4.25 18.23
CA ALA A 259 -2.42 5.52 17.70
C ALA A 259 -2.79 5.39 16.21
N PHE A 260 -3.63 6.27 15.67
CA PHE A 260 -4.10 6.21 14.28
C PHE A 260 -4.31 7.62 13.69
N PHE A 261 -3.81 7.85 12.46
CA PHE A 261 -3.70 9.14 11.81
C PHE A 261 -4.14 9.08 10.34
N PRO A 262 -5.41 9.38 10.02
CA PRO A 262 -5.89 9.46 8.65
C PRO A 262 -5.47 10.78 8.00
N TYR A 263 -4.94 10.71 6.77
CA TYR A 263 -4.58 11.88 5.96
C TYR A 263 -5.10 11.74 4.53
N ARG A 264 -5.46 12.87 3.92
CA ARG A 264 -5.67 12.94 2.47
C ARG A 264 -4.33 13.20 1.77
N PHE A 265 -4.05 12.44 0.72
CA PHE A 265 -2.84 12.58 -0.10
C PHE A 265 -2.71 14.02 -0.65
N GLU A 266 -3.83 14.62 -1.04
CA GLU A 266 -3.90 15.97 -1.55
C GLU A 266 -3.51 17.02 -0.49
N GLU A 267 -3.80 16.78 0.79
CA GLU A 267 -3.42 17.68 1.90
C GLU A 267 -1.93 17.59 2.21
N LEU A 268 -1.37 16.38 2.31
CA LEU A 268 0.08 16.21 2.51
C LEU A 268 0.88 16.80 1.33
N LYS A 269 0.33 16.72 0.12
CA LYS A 269 0.92 17.34 -1.07
C LYS A 269 0.81 18.87 -1.09
N ALA A 270 -0.31 19.43 -0.62
CA ALA A 270 -0.55 20.88 -0.65
C ALA A 270 0.10 21.63 0.52
N ASN A 271 0.00 21.06 1.73
CA ASN A 271 0.42 21.69 2.98
C ASN A 271 1.80 21.21 3.46
N GLY A 272 2.29 20.08 2.94
CA GLY A 272 3.53 19.44 3.36
C GLY A 272 3.35 18.42 4.48
N THR A 273 4.45 17.76 4.83
CA THR A 273 4.46 16.69 5.84
C THR A 273 4.60 17.18 7.29
N ALA A 274 4.60 18.50 7.53
CA ALA A 274 4.79 19.09 8.86
C ALA A 274 3.80 18.59 9.93
N ALA A 275 2.52 18.42 9.57
CA ALA A 275 1.51 17.86 10.47
C ALA A 275 1.80 16.39 10.78
N LEU A 276 2.00 15.59 9.74
CA LEU A 276 2.36 14.17 9.84
C LEU A 276 3.59 13.93 10.73
N LEU A 277 4.67 14.69 10.54
CA LEU A 277 5.86 14.51 11.35
C LEU A 277 5.57 14.82 12.82
N ARG A 278 4.94 15.95 13.15
CA ARG A 278 4.58 16.30 14.53
C ARG A 278 3.72 15.22 15.19
N ASP A 279 2.71 14.73 14.49
CA ASP A 279 1.76 13.76 15.04
C ASP A 279 2.45 12.38 15.24
N LEU A 280 3.40 12.02 14.35
CA LEU A 280 4.33 10.90 14.58
C LEU A 280 5.30 11.15 15.75
N GLU A 281 5.85 12.35 15.92
CA GLU A 281 6.73 12.66 17.05
C GLU A 281 6.01 12.50 18.39
N GLU A 282 4.75 12.95 18.47
CA GLU A 282 3.90 12.82 19.66
C GLU A 282 3.60 11.36 19.98
N ALA A 283 3.15 10.58 18.99
CA ALA A 283 2.82 9.17 19.21
C ALA A 283 4.04 8.27 19.44
N THR A 284 5.20 8.57 18.82
CA THR A 284 6.44 7.79 19.00
C THR A 284 7.21 8.19 20.27
N GLY A 285 7.17 9.46 20.65
CA GLY A 285 8.11 10.07 21.61
C GLY A 285 9.49 10.37 21.01
N LEU A 286 9.64 10.28 19.68
CA LEU A 286 10.91 10.46 18.96
C LEU A 286 10.87 11.73 18.12
N LYS A 287 11.95 12.49 18.08
CA LYS A 287 12.08 13.64 17.16
C LYS A 287 12.46 13.22 15.74
N ALA A 288 11.87 13.83 14.73
CA ALA A 288 12.21 13.60 13.33
C ALA A 288 13.63 14.11 13.04
N LYS A 289 14.42 13.37 12.25
CA LYS A 289 15.79 13.75 11.84
C LYS A 289 15.86 14.38 10.43
N CYS A 290 14.71 14.55 9.80
CA CYS A 290 14.53 15.01 8.42
C CYS A 290 13.91 16.42 8.40
N HIS A 291 13.89 17.03 7.21
CA HIS A 291 13.09 18.23 6.94
C HIS A 291 11.70 17.86 6.39
N THR A 292 10.71 18.74 6.57
CA THR A 292 9.39 18.52 5.96
C THR A 292 9.46 18.55 4.44
N ILE A 293 8.73 17.63 3.77
CA ILE A 293 8.64 17.60 2.32
C ILE A 293 7.37 18.32 1.87
N TYR A 294 7.56 19.30 0.99
CA TYR A 294 6.59 20.35 0.64
C TYR A 294 6.17 21.20 1.87
N GLY A 295 5.56 22.36 1.61
CA GLY A 295 5.17 23.28 2.68
C GLY A 295 6.27 24.27 3.10
N LYS A 296 6.23 24.68 4.37
CA LYS A 296 7.06 25.73 4.97
C LYS A 296 7.60 25.22 6.30
N ASP A 297 8.86 24.79 6.33
CA ASP A 297 9.59 24.56 7.59
C ASP A 297 9.67 25.88 8.37
N ARG A 298 9.69 25.78 9.70
CA ARG A 298 9.96 26.92 10.58
C ARG A 298 11.20 26.64 11.42
N ASN A 299 12.07 27.64 11.58
CA ASN A 299 13.17 27.57 12.54
C ASN A 299 12.64 27.68 13.99
N GLU A 300 13.55 27.57 14.97
CA GLU A 300 13.25 27.74 16.39
C GLU A 300 12.63 29.12 16.73
N ASN A 301 12.91 30.15 15.93
CA ASN A 301 12.34 31.50 16.05
C ASN A 301 10.96 31.65 15.39
N GLY A 302 10.46 30.60 14.71
CA GLY A 302 9.20 30.61 13.96
C GLY A 302 9.27 31.17 12.53
N ASP A 303 10.45 31.58 12.05
CA ASP A 303 10.67 32.07 10.68
C ASP A 303 10.54 30.94 9.67
N VAL A 304 9.93 31.23 8.52
CA VAL A 304 9.81 30.27 7.41
C VAL A 304 11.17 30.04 6.77
N ILE A 305 11.80 28.89 7.07
CA ILE A 305 12.90 28.39 6.27
C ILE A 305 12.29 27.86 4.96
N ARG A 306 12.71 28.41 3.82
CA ARG A 306 12.60 27.66 2.57
C ARG A 306 13.59 26.52 2.67
N THR A 307 13.10 25.32 2.96
CA THR A 307 13.88 24.10 2.77
C THR A 307 14.49 24.15 1.37
N PRO A 308 15.81 23.97 1.21
CA PRO A 308 16.39 23.79 -0.11
C PRO A 308 15.61 22.67 -0.76
N SER A 309 15.00 22.91 -1.91
CA SER A 309 14.16 21.93 -2.59
C SER A 309 15.03 20.70 -2.86
N VAL A 310 14.95 19.71 -1.96
CA VAL A 310 15.95 18.66 -1.87
C VAL A 310 15.97 17.95 -3.20
N ARG A 311 17.16 17.67 -3.72
CA ARG A 311 17.33 16.98 -5.01
C ARG A 311 16.94 15.49 -4.92
N HIS A 312 15.84 15.15 -4.24
CA HIS A 312 15.11 13.90 -4.40
C HIS A 312 14.55 13.82 -5.83
N ARG A 313 15.45 13.52 -6.78
CA ARG A 313 15.23 13.25 -8.21
C ARG A 313 13.91 13.82 -8.73
N GLN A 314 13.83 15.16 -8.77
CA GLN A 314 12.70 15.97 -9.21
C GLN A 314 11.35 15.23 -9.08
N LEU A 315 10.76 15.24 -7.88
CA LEU A 315 9.31 15.05 -7.71
C LEU A 315 8.55 16.25 -8.33
N GLU A 316 8.88 16.58 -9.58
CA GLU A 316 8.04 17.37 -10.46
C GLU A 316 6.63 16.79 -10.34
N PRO A 317 5.61 17.61 -10.03
CA PRO A 317 4.24 17.14 -9.96
C PRO A 317 3.77 16.83 -11.37
N LYS A 318 4.18 15.66 -11.88
CA LYS A 318 3.56 14.98 -13.01
C LYS A 318 2.12 14.72 -12.60
N ALA A 319 1.26 15.69 -12.88
CA ALA A 319 -0.17 15.52 -12.83
C ALA A 319 -0.46 14.41 -13.85
N ILE A 320 -0.78 13.21 -13.35
CA ILE A 320 -0.78 12.00 -14.18
C ILE A 320 -1.98 11.99 -15.14
N THR A 321 -3.05 12.70 -14.77
CA THR A 321 -3.80 13.49 -15.76
C THR A 321 -3.07 14.83 -15.97
N LYS A 322 -2.38 15.02 -17.11
CA LYS A 322 -1.74 16.30 -17.52
C LYS A 322 -2.82 17.39 -17.68
N LYS A 323 -3.33 17.94 -16.57
CA LYS A 323 -4.59 18.71 -16.50
C LYS A 323 -5.71 18.11 -17.38
N LYS A 324 -5.77 16.78 -17.54
CA LYS A 324 -6.81 16.16 -18.36
C LYS A 324 -8.11 16.28 -17.58
N ILE A 325 -8.93 17.24 -18.01
CA ILE A 325 -10.24 17.52 -17.45
C ILE A 325 -11.02 16.20 -17.50
N LEU A 326 -11.42 15.72 -16.32
CA LEU A 326 -12.29 14.56 -16.20
C LEU A 326 -13.59 14.84 -16.95
N SER A 327 -14.11 13.87 -17.71
CA SER A 327 -15.33 14.11 -18.48
C SER A 327 -16.51 14.38 -17.54
N LYS A 328 -17.44 15.24 -17.98
CA LYS A 328 -18.65 15.52 -17.22
C LYS A 328 -19.43 14.23 -16.89
N GLU A 329 -19.55 13.31 -17.85
CA GLU A 329 -20.18 12.01 -17.64
C GLU A 329 -19.47 11.18 -16.55
N TYR A 330 -18.14 11.20 -16.48
CA TYR A 330 -17.40 10.50 -15.43
C TYR A 330 -17.62 11.13 -14.05
N ILE A 331 -17.59 12.46 -13.95
CA ILE A 331 -17.88 13.17 -12.70
C ILE A 331 -19.32 12.88 -12.25
N GLU A 332 -20.29 12.92 -13.16
CA GLU A 332 -21.70 12.62 -12.87
C GLU A 332 -21.91 11.15 -12.46
N TYR A 333 -21.22 10.21 -13.09
CA TYR A 333 -21.23 8.79 -12.72
C TYR A 333 -20.64 8.60 -11.31
N MET A 334 -19.44 9.12 -11.06
CA MET A 334 -18.76 9.00 -9.76
C MET A 334 -19.58 9.67 -8.65
N ASN A 335 -20.13 10.87 -8.89
CA ASN A 335 -21.04 11.53 -7.96
C ASN A 335 -22.32 10.70 -7.66
N LYS A 336 -22.76 9.83 -8.57
CA LYS A 336 -23.96 8.99 -8.39
C LYS A 336 -23.67 7.65 -7.70
N PHE A 337 -22.52 7.03 -7.98
CA PHE A 337 -22.26 5.63 -7.61
C PHE A 337 -21.13 5.42 -6.58
N VAL A 338 -20.35 6.45 -6.25
CA VAL A 338 -19.45 6.41 -5.09
C VAL A 338 -20.27 6.48 -3.80
N ASP A 339 -19.89 5.70 -2.80
CA ASP A 339 -20.48 5.77 -1.46
C ASP A 339 -19.99 7.02 -0.71
N TRP A 340 -20.72 8.12 -0.89
CA TRP A 340 -20.42 9.40 -0.25
C TRP A 340 -20.76 9.47 1.24
N GLU A 341 -21.27 8.40 1.85
CA GLU A 341 -21.36 8.32 3.31
C GLU A 341 -20.01 7.83 3.86
N VAL A 342 -19.43 6.81 3.23
CA VAL A 342 -18.11 6.28 3.58
C VAL A 342 -16.96 7.23 3.17
N GLU A 343 -17.01 7.86 2.00
CA GLU A 343 -15.97 8.84 1.59
C GLU A 343 -15.87 10.06 2.53
N LYS A 344 -16.97 10.46 3.18
CA LYS A 344 -16.95 11.58 4.15
C LYS A 344 -16.16 11.23 5.40
N LEU A 345 -16.10 9.95 5.80
CA LEU A 345 -15.30 9.49 6.94
C LEU A 345 -13.81 9.78 6.75
N VAL A 346 -13.36 9.93 5.50
CA VAL A 346 -11.98 10.25 5.11
C VAL A 346 -11.86 11.63 4.44
N GLY A 347 -12.89 12.47 4.61
CA GLY A 347 -12.88 13.88 4.22
C GLY A 347 -13.09 14.16 2.72
N TYR A 348 -13.64 13.23 1.94
CA TYR A 348 -14.04 13.50 0.54
C TYR A 348 -15.55 13.77 0.41
N TYR A 349 -15.90 14.54 -0.60
CA TYR A 349 -17.25 15.03 -0.86
C TYR A 349 -17.56 14.99 -2.36
N PRO A 350 -18.83 14.85 -2.77
CA PRO A 350 -19.22 14.94 -4.18
C PRO A 350 -18.70 16.24 -4.81
N ARG A 351 -18.20 16.16 -6.04
CA ARG A 351 -17.77 17.37 -6.76
C ARG A 351 -19.02 18.16 -7.17
N GLN A 352 -19.01 19.48 -6.94
CA GLN A 352 -20.10 20.36 -7.38
C GLN A 352 -20.27 20.30 -8.91
N LYS A 353 -21.51 20.46 -9.38
CA LYS A 353 -21.89 20.37 -10.80
C LYS A 353 -21.56 21.63 -11.59
#